data_AF-A0A1C3F2Y9-F1
#
_entry.id   AF-A0A1C3F2Y9-F1
#
_cell.length_a   1.000
_cell.length_b   1.000
_cell.length_c   1.000
_cell.angle_alpha   90.00
_cell.angle_beta   90.00
_cell.angle_gamma   90.00
#
_symmetry.space_group_name_H-M   'P 1'
#
loop_
_entity.id
_entity.type
_entity.pdbx_description
1 polymer ?
#
loop_
_entity_poly.entity_id
_entity_poly.type
_entity_poly.pdbx_seq_one_letter_code
_entity_poly.pdbx_strand_id
1 'polypeptide(L)'
;MREKIHGKNLSVFTCSKSFMLNHFGVVRGEEVVKAIRKRMPAFSLTGDLTNKKHVIIETFPTGITLGLFPDAFPVKYKIKHKVKFETTKMEMVRIINLVKRLSDCNPPVHNIEDFFNHSPGVQAMSKKVYKNLEDKLDAFLCV
;
A
#
# COMPACT_ATOMS: atom_id res chain seq x y z
N MET A 1 -14.49 -14.15 -5.46
CA MET A 1 -13.30 -14.71 -6.13
C MET A 1 -12.73 -15.83 -5.25
N ARG A 2 -12.54 -17.05 -5.77
CA ARG A 2 -11.89 -18.18 -5.06
C ARG A 2 -10.41 -18.36 -5.45
N GLU A 3 -9.90 -17.49 -6.31
CA GLU A 3 -8.53 -17.56 -6.80
C GLU A 3 -7.52 -17.21 -5.70
N LYS A 4 -6.44 -17.97 -5.66
CA LYS A 4 -5.37 -17.84 -4.68
C LYS A 4 -4.27 -16.97 -5.27
N ILE A 5 -3.74 -16.04 -4.48
CA ILE A 5 -2.53 -15.31 -4.84
C ILE A 5 -1.36 -16.11 -4.26
N HIS A 6 -0.47 -16.62 -5.13
CA HIS A 6 0.68 -17.44 -4.72
C HIS A 6 0.30 -18.60 -3.78
N GLY A 7 -0.81 -19.29 -4.09
CA GLY A 7 -1.33 -20.42 -3.30
C GLY A 7 -2.01 -20.04 -1.98
N LYS A 8 -2.05 -18.74 -1.61
CA LYS A 8 -2.70 -18.24 -0.39
C LYS A 8 -4.08 -17.63 -0.71
N ASN A 9 -5.07 -17.91 0.13
CA ASN A 9 -6.40 -17.29 0.02
C ASN A 9 -6.32 -15.85 0.53
N LEU A 10 -6.66 -14.89 -0.33
CA LEU A 10 -6.90 -13.52 0.08
C LEU A 10 -8.40 -13.24 -0.04
N SER A 11 -9.03 -12.88 1.07
CA SER A 11 -10.41 -12.40 1.05
C SER A 11 -10.42 -11.03 0.36
N VAL A 12 -10.85 -10.97 -0.90
CA VAL A 12 -11.08 -9.70 -1.60
C VAL A 12 -12.34 -9.06 -0.99
N PHE A 13 -12.17 -7.93 -0.33
CA PHE A 13 -13.30 -7.13 0.12
C PHE A 13 -13.72 -6.21 -1.03
N THR A 14 -14.87 -6.51 -1.65
CA THR A 14 -15.48 -5.59 -2.59
C THR A 14 -16.34 -4.61 -1.79
N CYS A 15 -16.11 -3.32 -1.97
CA CYS A 15 -16.92 -2.28 -1.33
C CYS A 15 -17.58 -1.41 -2.41
N SER A 16 -18.80 -0.96 -2.14
CA SER A 16 -19.50 -0.03 -3.04
C SER A 16 -18.98 1.40 -2.83
N LYS A 17 -19.06 2.22 -3.88
CA LYS A 17 -18.76 3.66 -3.78
C LYS A 17 -19.57 4.34 -2.66
N SER A 18 -20.85 4.00 -2.54
CA SER A 18 -21.73 4.53 -1.49
C SER A 18 -21.24 4.18 -0.08
N PHE A 19 -20.76 2.96 0.13
CA PHE A 19 -20.16 2.58 1.42
C PHE A 19 -18.94 3.45 1.74
N MET A 20 -18.04 3.63 0.76
CA MET A 20 -16.83 4.44 0.93
C MET A 20 -17.16 5.90 1.26
N LEU A 21 -18.10 6.51 0.52
CA LEU A 21 -18.53 7.88 0.76
C LEU A 21 -19.22 8.04 2.12
N ASN A 22 -20.09 7.11 2.50
CA ASN A 22 -20.82 7.20 3.77
C ASN A 22 -19.90 7.01 4.99
N HIS A 23 -18.90 6.13 4.89
CA HIS A 23 -18.04 5.80 6.02
C HIS A 23 -16.79 6.67 6.12
N PHE A 24 -16.19 7.04 4.98
CA PHE A 24 -14.93 7.79 4.93
C PHE A 24 -15.07 9.20 4.34
N GLY A 25 -16.23 9.56 3.78
CA GLY A 25 -16.49 10.87 3.17
C GLY A 25 -15.86 11.07 1.79
N VAL A 26 -14.95 10.20 1.37
CA VAL A 26 -14.17 10.36 0.14
C VAL A 26 -13.74 8.99 -0.43
N VAL A 27 -13.53 8.94 -1.74
CA VAL A 27 -12.87 7.82 -2.42
C VAL A 27 -11.49 8.30 -2.85
N ARG A 28 -10.42 7.81 -2.21
CA ARG A 28 -9.05 8.32 -2.40
C ARG A 28 -8.57 8.17 -3.84
N GLY A 29 -8.88 7.03 -4.47
CA GLY A 29 -8.57 6.82 -5.90
C GLY A 29 -9.14 7.91 -6.80
N GLU A 30 -10.36 8.40 -6.52
CA GLU A 30 -10.98 9.48 -7.30
C GLU A 30 -10.26 10.82 -7.12
N GLU A 31 -9.79 11.14 -5.90
CA GLU A 31 -9.04 12.37 -5.64
C GLU A 31 -7.66 12.36 -6.32
N VAL A 32 -6.98 11.21 -6.33
CA VAL A 32 -5.72 11.03 -7.08
C VAL A 32 -5.94 11.26 -8.57
N VAL A 33 -7.02 10.70 -9.16
CA VAL A 33 -7.37 10.94 -10.57
C VAL A 33 -7.60 12.41 -10.85
N LYS A 34 -8.35 13.09 -9.99
CA LYS A 34 -8.61 14.53 -10.14
C LYS A 34 -7.30 15.33 -10.14
N ALA A 35 -6.39 15.03 -9.22
CA ALA A 35 -5.09 15.68 -9.14
C ALA A 35 -4.22 15.41 -10.38
N ILE A 36 -4.19 14.16 -10.86
CA ILE A 36 -3.44 13.79 -12.08
C ILE A 36 -4.03 14.50 -13.29
N ARG A 37 -5.36 14.48 -13.48
CA ARG A 37 -6.04 15.14 -14.61
C ARG A 37 -5.84 16.65 -14.61
N LYS A 38 -5.78 17.28 -13.44
CA LYS A 38 -5.46 18.71 -13.32
C LYS A 38 -4.09 19.05 -13.91
N ARG A 39 -3.11 18.15 -13.75
CA ARG A 39 -1.76 18.31 -14.30
C ARG A 39 -1.60 17.78 -15.73
N MET A 40 -2.36 16.75 -16.08
CA MET A 40 -2.31 16.06 -17.37
C MET A 40 -3.74 15.75 -17.84
N PRO A 41 -4.42 16.69 -18.55
CA PRO A 41 -5.81 16.53 -18.97
C PRO A 41 -6.07 15.32 -19.87
N ALA A 42 -5.05 14.85 -20.61
CA ALA A 42 -5.12 13.66 -21.45
C ALA A 42 -5.20 12.34 -20.64
N PHE A 43 -5.02 12.38 -19.31
CA PHE A 43 -5.11 11.20 -18.46
C PHE A 43 -6.52 10.59 -18.47
N SER A 44 -6.63 9.41 -19.08
CA SER A 44 -7.85 8.62 -19.12
C SER A 44 -7.68 7.33 -18.33
N LEU A 45 -8.73 6.98 -17.57
CA LEU A 45 -8.79 5.73 -16.83
C LEU A 45 -9.55 4.68 -17.64
N THR A 46 -9.14 3.43 -17.48
CA THR A 46 -9.88 2.26 -17.96
C THR A 46 -10.07 1.27 -16.81
N GLY A 47 -11.18 0.54 -16.82
CA GLY A 47 -11.36 -0.63 -15.96
C GLY A 47 -10.88 -1.93 -16.61
N ASP A 48 -10.53 -1.86 -17.90
CA ASP A 48 -10.00 -2.98 -18.67
C ASP A 48 -8.48 -3.05 -18.51
N LEU A 49 -8.02 -4.05 -17.75
CA LEU A 49 -6.60 -4.32 -17.50
C LEU A 49 -5.82 -4.70 -18.78
N THR A 50 -6.50 -5.10 -19.85
CA THR A 50 -5.88 -5.47 -21.13
C THR A 50 -5.62 -4.25 -22.02
N ASN A 51 -6.25 -3.13 -21.71
CA ASN A 51 -6.08 -1.88 -22.44
C ASN A 51 -4.82 -1.17 -21.93
N LYS A 52 -3.93 -0.73 -22.83
CA LYS A 52 -2.67 -0.02 -22.52
C LYS A 52 -2.87 1.38 -21.91
N LYS A 53 -4.06 1.69 -21.40
CA LYS A 53 -4.42 2.95 -20.72
C LYS A 53 -4.21 2.80 -19.20
N HIS A 54 -4.37 3.89 -18.47
CA HIS A 54 -4.12 3.92 -17.04
C HIS A 54 -5.26 3.24 -16.26
N VAL A 55 -4.90 2.46 -15.23
CA VAL A 55 -5.84 1.83 -14.30
C VAL A 55 -5.47 2.26 -12.88
N ILE A 56 -6.47 2.48 -12.03
CA ILE A 56 -6.26 2.69 -10.59
C ILE A 56 -7.04 1.60 -9.86
N ILE A 57 -6.35 0.91 -8.96
CA ILE A 57 -6.91 -0.19 -8.18
C ILE A 57 -6.68 0.15 -6.72
N GLU A 58 -7.73 0.64 -6.04
CA GLU A 58 -7.68 0.77 -4.60
C GLU A 58 -7.81 -0.63 -3.98
N THR A 59 -6.74 -1.07 -3.32
CA THR A 59 -6.65 -2.38 -2.68
C THR A 59 -6.08 -2.23 -1.27
N PHE A 60 -6.12 -3.30 -0.49
CA PHE A 60 -5.56 -3.30 0.87
C PHE A 60 -4.09 -3.70 0.85
N PRO A 61 -3.26 -3.21 1.79
CA PRO A 61 -1.82 -3.49 1.78
C PRO A 61 -1.51 -4.99 1.85
N THR A 62 -2.41 -5.78 2.46
CA THR A 62 -2.29 -7.23 2.57
C THR A 62 -2.28 -7.94 1.21
N GLY A 63 -3.11 -7.49 0.26
CA GLY A 63 -3.12 -8.08 -1.09
C GLY A 63 -1.85 -7.74 -1.87
N ILE A 64 -1.40 -6.50 -1.74
CA ILE A 64 -0.18 -6.02 -2.41
C ILE A 64 1.06 -6.69 -1.85
N THR A 65 1.20 -6.72 -0.53
CA THR A 65 2.34 -7.39 0.13
C THR A 65 2.40 -8.87 -0.21
N LEU A 66 1.25 -9.55 -0.33
CA LEU A 66 1.20 -10.93 -0.79
C LEU A 66 1.63 -11.07 -2.26
N GLY A 67 1.17 -10.18 -3.14
CA GLY A 67 1.50 -10.21 -4.56
C GLY A 67 2.97 -9.89 -4.85
N LEU A 68 3.50 -8.84 -4.22
CA LEU A 68 4.87 -8.35 -4.43
C LEU A 68 5.91 -9.16 -3.66
N PHE A 69 5.60 -9.63 -2.46
CA PHE A 69 6.55 -10.29 -1.55
C PHE A 69 5.99 -11.61 -0.99
N PRO A 70 5.65 -12.60 -1.85
CA PRO A 70 4.98 -13.83 -1.43
C PRO A 70 5.75 -14.62 -0.37
N ASP A 71 7.07 -14.69 -0.50
CA ASP A 71 7.98 -15.41 0.41
C ASP A 71 8.08 -14.73 1.77
N ALA A 72 7.87 -13.41 1.79
CA ALA A 72 7.83 -12.64 3.02
C ALA A 72 6.41 -12.52 3.59
N PHE A 73 5.40 -13.18 3.03
CA PHE A 73 4.05 -13.10 3.57
C PHE A 73 3.80 -14.16 4.66
N PRO A 74 3.24 -13.80 5.84
CA PRO A 74 2.67 -12.50 6.19
C PRO A 74 3.70 -11.52 6.76
N VAL A 75 3.47 -10.23 6.49
CA VAL A 75 4.18 -9.12 7.13
C VAL A 75 3.22 -8.44 8.12
N LYS A 76 3.55 -8.47 9.41
CA LYS A 76 2.67 -7.98 10.50
C LYS A 76 3.10 -6.60 11.02
N TYR A 77 3.33 -5.66 10.12
CA TYR A 77 3.78 -4.30 10.45
C TYR A 77 2.67 -3.38 10.98
N LYS A 78 1.40 -3.79 10.99
CA LYS A 78 0.30 -2.96 11.52
C LYS A 78 0.13 -3.15 13.04
N ILE A 79 -0.02 -2.06 13.79
CA ILE A 79 -0.29 -2.12 15.23
C ILE A 79 -1.57 -2.94 15.49
N LYS A 80 -1.48 -3.94 16.38
CA LYS A 80 -2.63 -4.76 16.82
C LYS A 80 -2.63 -4.93 18.33
N HIS A 81 -3.82 -4.94 18.93
CA HIS A 81 -4.00 -4.99 20.39
C HIS A 81 -3.34 -6.20 21.08
N LYS A 82 -3.22 -7.35 20.38
CA LYS A 82 -2.63 -8.60 20.93
C LYS A 82 -1.20 -8.89 20.44
N VAL A 83 -0.55 -7.94 19.77
CA VAL A 83 0.81 -8.11 19.25
C VAL A 83 1.73 -7.15 19.99
N LYS A 84 2.87 -7.64 20.48
CA LYS A 84 3.87 -6.78 21.13
C LYS A 84 4.36 -5.72 20.14
N PHE A 85 4.46 -4.47 20.59
CA PHE A 85 4.82 -3.37 19.72
C PHE A 85 6.22 -3.54 19.11
N GLU A 86 7.18 -4.09 19.88
CA GLU A 86 8.52 -4.43 19.38
C GLU A 86 8.49 -5.45 18.23
N THR A 87 7.60 -6.44 18.28
CA THR A 87 7.37 -7.35 17.14
C THR A 87 6.89 -6.60 15.91
N THR A 88 6.03 -5.61 16.11
CA THR A 88 5.49 -4.79 15.02
C THR A 88 6.60 -3.93 14.39
N LYS A 89 7.48 -3.35 15.22
CA LYS A 89 8.67 -2.59 14.78
C LYS A 89 9.63 -3.43 13.93
N MET A 90 9.93 -4.67 14.32
CA MET A 90 10.74 -5.57 13.50
C MET A 90 10.11 -5.82 12.13
N GLU A 91 8.79 -6.05 12.10
CA GLU A 91 8.05 -6.27 10.86
C GLU A 91 7.99 -5.02 9.97
N MET A 92 7.96 -3.82 10.56
CA MET A 92 8.07 -2.54 9.83
C MET A 92 9.43 -2.38 9.16
N VAL A 93 10.52 -2.68 9.86
CA VAL A 93 11.87 -2.67 9.25
C VAL A 93 11.93 -3.64 8.08
N ARG A 94 11.38 -4.85 8.28
CA ARG A 94 11.34 -5.88 7.23
C ARG A 94 10.59 -5.42 5.99
N ILE A 95 9.40 -4.81 6.11
CA ILE A 95 8.66 -4.35 4.93
C ILE A 95 9.30 -3.14 4.25
N ILE A 96 9.90 -2.22 5.01
CA ILE A 96 10.65 -1.10 4.42
C ILE A 96 11.80 -1.63 3.56
N ASN A 97 12.55 -2.61 4.06
CA ASN A 97 13.64 -3.22 3.30
C ASN A 97 13.12 -3.95 2.04
N LEU A 98 11.97 -4.61 2.11
CA LEU A 98 11.33 -5.23 0.94
C LEU A 98 10.91 -4.18 -0.09
N VAL A 99 10.30 -3.09 0.34
CA VAL A 99 9.88 -1.99 -0.53
C VAL A 99 11.08 -1.31 -1.18
N LYS A 100 12.18 -1.09 -0.45
CA LYS A 100 13.42 -0.53 -1.00
C LYS A 100 13.97 -1.31 -2.20
N ARG A 101 13.82 -2.64 -2.20
CA ARG A 101 14.22 -3.50 -3.33
C ARG A 101 13.41 -3.27 -4.61
N LEU A 102 12.27 -2.58 -4.55
CA LEU A 102 11.53 -2.21 -5.76
C LEU A 102 12.28 -1.17 -6.60
N SER A 103 13.26 -0.48 -6.02
CA SER A 103 14.22 0.37 -6.75
C SER A 103 15.09 -0.44 -7.71
N ASP A 104 15.27 -1.74 -7.44
CA ASP A 104 16.07 -2.66 -8.26
C ASP A 104 15.21 -3.40 -9.32
N CYS A 105 13.90 -3.16 -9.36
CA CYS A 105 13.01 -3.77 -10.34
C CYS A 105 13.15 -3.13 -11.74
N ASN A 106 12.59 -3.78 -12.75
CA ASN A 106 12.50 -3.23 -14.11
C ASN A 106 11.03 -3.13 -14.56
N PRO A 107 10.44 -1.93 -14.72
CA PRO A 107 11.06 -0.63 -14.45
C PRO A 107 11.27 -0.38 -12.95
N PRO A 108 12.26 0.43 -12.57
CA PRO A 108 12.54 0.74 -11.16
C PRO A 108 11.51 1.71 -10.60
N VAL A 109 11.19 1.56 -9.32
CA VAL A 109 10.39 2.56 -8.61
C VAL A 109 11.32 3.63 -8.04
N HIS A 110 11.17 4.86 -8.53
CA HIS A 110 12.03 5.98 -8.14
C HIS A 110 11.63 6.60 -6.80
N ASN A 111 12.59 7.27 -6.14
CA ASN A 111 12.41 8.07 -4.91
C ASN A 111 11.94 7.29 -3.66
N ILE A 112 12.09 5.96 -3.65
CA ILE A 112 11.71 5.14 -2.47
C ILE A 112 12.57 5.47 -1.25
N GLU A 113 13.88 5.69 -1.44
CA GLU A 113 14.76 5.95 -0.30
C GLU A 113 14.39 7.24 0.43
N ASP A 114 14.17 8.33 -0.32
CA ASP A 114 13.77 9.63 0.21
C ASP A 114 12.46 9.54 0.99
N PHE A 115 11.53 8.68 0.57
CA PHE A 115 10.27 8.45 1.25
C PHE A 115 10.45 7.97 2.71
N PHE A 116 11.52 7.21 2.98
CA PHE A 116 11.80 6.65 4.31
C PHE A 116 12.94 7.34 5.08
N ASN A 117 13.75 8.18 4.41
CA ASN A 117 14.95 8.81 4.97
C ASN A 117 14.68 9.78 6.14
N HIS A 118 13.48 10.34 6.26
CA HIS A 118 13.13 11.31 7.31
C HIS A 118 12.64 10.68 8.63
N SER A 119 12.82 9.37 8.80
CA SER A 119 12.29 8.64 9.95
C SER A 119 13.38 8.41 11.01
N PRO A 120 13.15 8.70 12.31
CA PRO A 120 14.01 8.15 13.35
C PRO A 120 14.04 6.62 13.23
N GLY A 121 15.14 5.97 13.60
CA GLY A 121 15.25 4.51 13.50
C GLY A 121 14.02 3.83 14.12
N VAL A 122 13.36 2.94 13.38
CA VAL A 122 12.06 2.35 13.73
C VAL A 122 12.01 1.82 15.16
N GLN A 123 13.15 1.29 15.64
CA GLN A 123 13.28 0.75 17.00
C GLN A 123 13.08 1.79 18.10
N ALA A 124 13.49 3.04 17.87
CA ALA A 124 13.35 4.14 18.82
C ALA A 124 11.99 4.87 18.73
N MET A 125 11.12 4.49 17.79
CA MET A 125 9.86 5.20 17.58
C MET A 125 8.87 4.96 18.72
N SER A 126 8.18 6.04 19.11
CA SER A 126 6.94 5.93 19.89
C SER A 126 5.80 5.40 19.01
N LYS A 127 4.73 4.88 19.62
CA LYS A 127 3.54 4.39 18.90
C LYS A 127 2.93 5.44 17.96
N LYS A 128 2.95 6.72 18.35
CA LYS A 128 2.42 7.83 17.54
C LYS A 128 3.24 8.04 16.27
N VAL A 129 4.57 8.12 16.40
CA VAL A 129 5.47 8.31 15.26
C VAL A 129 5.42 7.10 14.32
N TYR A 130 5.38 5.90 14.91
CA TYR A 130 5.21 4.66 14.16
C TYR A 130 3.92 4.63 13.36
N LYS A 131 2.79 5.05 13.95
CA LYS A 131 1.50 5.05 13.25
C LYS A 131 1.52 5.97 12.04
N ASN A 132 2.17 7.13 12.13
CA ASN A 132 2.36 8.01 10.98
C ASN A 132 3.18 7.35 9.86
N LEU A 133 4.22 6.57 10.20
CA LEU A 133 5.00 5.80 9.24
C LEU A 133 4.18 4.66 8.62
N GLU A 134 3.38 3.97 9.43
CA GLU A 134 2.43 2.95 8.97
C GLU A 134 1.42 3.53 7.96
N ASP A 135 0.85 4.70 8.25
CA ASP A 135 -0.10 5.37 7.35
C ASP A 135 0.55 5.81 6.03
N LYS A 136 1.79 6.29 6.07
CA LYS A 136 2.60 6.60 4.88
C LYS A 136 2.85 5.35 4.05
N LEU A 137 3.30 4.26 4.68
CA LEU A 137 3.55 2.99 3.98
C LEU A 137 2.27 2.42 3.39
N ASP A 138 1.16 2.45 4.12
CA ASP A 138 -0.15 2.04 3.62
C ASP A 138 -0.57 2.87 2.41
N ALA A 139 -0.37 4.19 2.46
CA ALA A 139 -0.64 5.07 1.34
C ALA A 139 0.22 4.73 0.13
N PHE A 140 1.52 4.46 0.31
CA PHE A 140 2.41 4.06 -0.78
C PHE A 140 1.97 2.73 -1.41
N LEU A 141 1.64 1.74 -0.59
CA LEU A 141 1.22 0.45 -1.09
C LEU A 141 -0.12 0.58 -1.83
N CYS A 142 -1.12 1.27 -1.28
CA CYS A 142 -2.52 1.16 -1.73
C CYS A 142 -2.99 2.17 -2.78
N VAL A 143 -2.12 2.64 -3.69
CA VAL A 143 -2.50 3.55 -4.80
C VAL A 143 -2.77 2.79 -6.10
#